data_AF-A0A932SWI9-F1
#
_entry.id   AF-A0A932SWI9-F1
#
_cell.length_a   1.000
_cell.length_b   1.000
_cell.length_c   1.000
_cell.angle_alpha   90.00
_cell.angle_beta   90.00
_cell.angle_gamma   90.00
#
_symmetry.space_group_name_H-M   'P 1'
#
loop_
_entity.id
_entity.type
_entity.pdbx_description
1 polymer ?
#
loop_
_entity_poly.entity_id
_entity_poly.type
_entity_poly.pdbx_seq_one_letter_code
_entity_poly.pdbx_strand_id
1 'polypeptide(L)'
;MALSDLPLSYCTNVHPGRTLAEVERGLDEYTAPLIVNFGALLAAGLWLAAPVIAELETTPGAVPRFRDGLARRGLTCHTLNAFPYGDFHSRRVKENVYLPDWSDPRRHDYTLACARVLAALLPDGTEGSISTSPLAFKGFNHPAGHFDRCTAQLVEMAVALDRLRQETGQLIRLAI
;
A
#
# COMPACT_ATOMS: atom_id res chain seq x y z
N MET A 1 26.86 -4.11 -1.33
CA MET A 1 25.48 -3.78 -0.95
C MET A 1 25.34 -2.28 -1.14
N ALA A 2 24.69 -1.83 -2.20
CA ALA A 2 24.43 -0.41 -2.38
C ALA A 2 23.27 -0.03 -1.44
N LEU A 3 23.46 1.00 -0.63
CA LEU A 3 22.34 1.60 0.11
C LEU A 3 21.44 2.29 -0.90
N SER A 4 20.12 2.20 -0.70
CA SER A 4 19.14 2.88 -1.54
C SER A 4 19.30 4.40 -1.41
N ASP A 5 19.18 5.13 -2.52
CA ASP A 5 19.16 6.61 -2.54
C ASP A 5 17.77 7.18 -2.14
N LEU A 6 16.80 6.30 -1.85
CA LEU A 6 15.48 6.72 -1.38
C LEU A 6 15.56 7.30 0.05
N PRO A 7 14.70 8.27 0.40
CA PRO A 7 14.61 8.79 1.75
C PRO A 7 14.31 7.69 2.77
N LEU A 8 14.77 7.90 4.01
CA LEU A 8 14.33 7.07 5.13
C LEU A 8 12.81 7.16 5.26
N SER A 9 12.15 6.02 5.45
CA SER A 9 10.69 5.95 5.49
C SER A 9 10.17 5.61 6.88
N TYR A 10 9.20 6.38 7.37
CA TYR A 10 8.44 6.03 8.57
C TYR A 10 7.30 5.09 8.19
N CYS A 11 7.25 3.90 8.80
CA CYS A 11 6.20 2.92 8.55
C CYS A 11 4.94 3.27 9.36
N THR A 12 3.85 3.64 8.68
CA THR A 12 2.61 4.05 9.36
C THR A 12 1.76 2.87 9.85
N ASN A 13 2.13 1.62 9.53
CA ASN A 13 1.46 0.41 10.02
C ASN A 13 1.41 0.28 11.55
N VAL A 14 2.18 1.04 12.31
CA VAL A 14 2.06 0.99 13.77
C VAL A 14 0.81 1.72 14.27
N HIS A 15 0.17 2.51 13.42
CA HIS A 15 -0.98 3.36 13.76
C HIS A 15 -2.27 2.90 13.07
N PRO A 16 -3.41 2.91 13.78
CA PRO A 16 -4.69 2.64 13.16
C PRO A 16 -5.06 3.75 12.17
N GLY A 17 -5.52 3.36 10.97
CA GLY A 17 -6.00 4.27 9.93
C GLY A 17 -7.14 3.63 9.15
N ARG A 18 -8.37 3.73 9.68
CA ARG A 18 -9.57 3.09 9.11
C ARG A 18 -10.31 3.98 8.11
N THR A 19 -10.03 5.28 8.13
CA THR A 19 -10.56 6.30 7.21
C THR A 19 -9.42 7.16 6.70
N LEU A 20 -9.61 7.84 5.57
CA LEU A 20 -8.61 8.77 5.04
C LEU A 20 -8.26 9.86 6.06
N ALA A 21 -9.27 10.39 6.75
CA ALA A 21 -9.08 11.40 7.80
C ALA A 21 -8.26 10.87 8.99
N GLU A 22 -8.41 9.60 9.37
CA GLU A 22 -7.56 8.97 10.40
C GLU A 22 -6.11 8.87 9.94
N VAL A 23 -5.88 8.45 8.69
CA VAL A 23 -4.53 8.38 8.11
C VAL A 23 -3.88 9.76 8.10
N GLU A 24 -4.58 10.79 7.63
CA GLU A 24 -4.05 12.16 7.60
C GLU A 24 -3.71 12.70 8.99
N ARG A 25 -4.58 12.47 9.99
CA ARG A 25 -4.28 12.84 11.38
C ARG A 25 -3.06 12.08 11.93
N GLY A 26 -2.92 10.80 11.62
CA GLY A 26 -1.76 10.01 12.03
C GLY A 26 -0.45 10.52 11.42
N LEU A 27 -0.50 11.02 10.18
CA LEU A 27 0.65 11.68 9.56
C LEU A 27 1.01 12.98 10.29
N ASP A 28 0.03 13.79 10.67
CA ASP A 28 0.24 15.03 11.43
C ASP A 28 0.80 14.79 12.83
N GLU A 29 0.29 13.76 13.52
CA GLU A 29 0.65 13.48 14.90
C GLU A 29 2.01 12.77 15.03
N TYR A 30 2.29 11.79 14.16
CA TYR A 30 3.42 10.88 14.36
C TYR A 30 4.53 11.00 13.32
N THR A 31 4.23 11.44 12.10
CA THR A 31 5.19 11.37 10.99
C THR A 31 5.80 12.72 10.65
N ALA A 32 4.98 13.74 10.41
CA ALA A 32 5.43 15.08 10.06
C ALA A 32 6.36 15.72 11.11
N PRO A 33 6.12 15.56 12.44
CA PRO A 33 7.01 16.15 13.46
C PRO A 33 8.43 15.57 13.44
N LEU A 34 8.63 14.37 12.89
CA LEU A 34 9.95 13.73 12.83
C LEU A 34 10.90 14.42 11.86
N ILE A 35 10.37 15.10 10.84
CA ILE A 35 11.20 15.81 9.85
C ILE A 35 12.08 16.86 10.54
N VAL A 36 11.52 17.59 11.52
CA VAL A 36 12.23 18.64 12.24
C VAL A 36 13.43 18.07 13.00
N ASN A 37 13.27 16.91 13.63
CA ASN A 37 14.32 16.27 14.42
C ASN A 37 15.32 15.48 13.56
N PHE A 38 14.89 14.93 12.44
CA PHE A 38 15.73 14.16 11.53
C PHE A 38 16.61 15.06 10.65
N GLY A 39 16.12 16.25 10.28
CA GLY A 39 16.89 17.24 9.52
C GLY A 39 17.12 16.88 8.04
N ALA A 40 16.38 15.91 7.50
CA ALA A 40 16.41 15.50 6.10
C ALA A 40 15.01 15.09 5.61
N LEU A 41 14.87 14.85 4.31
CA LEU A 41 13.64 14.34 3.72
C LEU A 41 13.25 13.00 4.36
N LEU A 42 11.95 12.84 4.64
CA LEU A 42 11.36 11.59 5.11
C LEU A 42 10.26 11.16 4.16
N ALA A 43 10.19 9.85 3.93
CA ALA A 43 9.07 9.23 3.27
C ALA A 43 8.05 8.70 4.31
N ALA A 44 6.78 8.67 3.90
CA ALA A 44 5.76 7.90 4.57
C ALA A 44 5.62 6.55 3.87
N GLY A 45 5.89 5.47 4.60
CA GLY A 45 5.61 4.10 4.18
C GLY A 45 4.20 3.77 4.65
N LEU A 46 3.22 3.92 3.76
CA LEU A 46 1.83 3.93 4.15
C LEU A 46 1.25 2.51 4.18
N TRP A 47 0.40 2.23 5.16
CA TRP A 47 -0.65 1.23 5.02
C TRP A 47 -1.99 1.93 4.86
N LEU A 48 -2.71 1.56 3.80
CA LEU A 48 -4.05 2.07 3.50
C LEU A 48 -4.99 0.88 3.46
N ALA A 49 -5.81 0.71 4.50
CA ALA A 49 -6.79 -0.37 4.55
C ALA A 49 -7.78 -0.29 3.36
N ALA A 50 -8.40 -1.40 2.99
CA ALA A 50 -9.35 -1.44 1.88
C ALA A 50 -10.45 -0.36 1.93
N PRO A 51 -11.03 -0.01 3.10
CA PRO A 51 -11.97 1.12 3.18
C PRO A 51 -11.36 2.48 2.83
N VAL A 52 -10.09 2.71 3.17
CA VAL A 52 -9.37 3.96 2.86
C VAL A 52 -9.08 4.04 1.36
N ILE A 53 -8.67 2.94 0.76
CA ILE A 53 -8.48 2.85 -0.70
C ILE A 53 -9.81 3.10 -1.42
N ALA A 54 -10.90 2.48 -0.97
CA ALA A 54 -12.23 2.71 -1.54
C ALA A 54 -12.67 4.17 -1.39
N GLU A 55 -12.41 4.81 -0.24
CA GLU A 55 -12.69 6.23 -0.03
C GLU A 55 -11.91 7.12 -1.02
N LEU A 56 -10.62 6.83 -1.22
CA LEU A 56 -9.76 7.52 -2.19
C LEU A 56 -10.23 7.38 -3.64
N GLU A 57 -10.69 6.18 -4.04
CA GLU A 57 -11.15 5.91 -5.41
C GLU A 57 -12.54 6.51 -5.69
N THR A 58 -13.45 6.43 -4.73
CA THR A 58 -14.85 6.85 -4.91
C THR A 58 -15.06 8.35 -4.72
N THR A 59 -14.15 9.03 -4.02
CA THR A 59 -14.26 10.47 -3.76
C THR A 59 -13.54 11.28 -4.84
N PRO A 60 -14.26 12.08 -5.66
CA PRO A 60 -13.65 12.87 -6.72
C PRO A 60 -12.51 13.77 -6.21
N GLY A 61 -11.34 13.62 -6.82
CA GLY A 61 -10.14 14.39 -6.49
C GLY A 61 -9.50 14.06 -5.14
N ALA A 62 -9.88 12.97 -4.46
CA ALA A 62 -9.27 12.63 -3.17
C ALA A 62 -7.79 12.23 -3.30
N VAL A 63 -7.44 11.43 -4.30
CA VAL A 63 -6.03 11.04 -4.56
C VAL A 63 -5.09 12.25 -4.75
N PRO A 64 -5.37 13.22 -5.66
CA PRO A 64 -4.50 14.40 -5.78
C PRO A 64 -4.51 15.27 -4.51
N ARG A 65 -5.64 15.42 -3.81
CA ARG A 65 -5.67 16.13 -2.52
C ARG A 65 -4.78 15.47 -1.47
N PHE A 66 -4.78 14.14 -1.42
CA PHE A 66 -3.95 13.35 -0.50
C PHE A 66 -2.47 13.47 -0.87
N ARG A 67 -2.11 13.36 -2.15
CA ARG A 67 -0.76 13.65 -2.66
C ARG A 67 -0.27 15.04 -2.24
N ASP A 68 -1.08 16.06 -2.50
CA ASP A 68 -0.73 17.44 -2.15
C ASP A 68 -0.65 17.61 -0.63
N GLY A 69 -1.43 16.84 0.13
CA GLY A 69 -1.38 16.75 1.59
C GLY A 69 -0.07 16.16 2.11
N LEU A 70 0.48 15.13 1.46
CA LEU A 70 1.81 14.61 1.78
C LEU A 70 2.89 15.68 1.50
N ALA A 71 2.80 16.32 0.33
CA ALA A 71 3.76 17.36 -0.07
C ALA A 71 3.75 18.56 0.89
N ARG A 72 2.57 19.03 1.33
CA ARG A 72 2.46 20.11 2.35
C ARG A 72 3.10 19.75 3.69
N ARG A 73 3.18 18.47 4.02
CA ARG A 73 3.86 17.96 5.22
C ARG A 73 5.36 17.75 5.01
N GLY A 74 5.89 17.99 3.81
CA GLY A 74 7.28 17.67 3.47
C GLY A 74 7.56 16.17 3.36
N LEU A 75 6.53 15.35 3.14
CA LEU A 75 6.64 13.90 3.05
C LEU A 75 6.55 13.44 1.59
N THR A 76 7.37 12.46 1.21
CA THR A 76 7.19 11.67 -0.01
C THR A 76 6.54 10.32 0.30
N CYS A 77 6.10 9.58 -0.72
CA CYS A 77 5.63 8.21 -0.55
C CYS A 77 6.19 7.34 -1.68
N HIS A 78 6.93 6.29 -1.31
CA HIS A 78 7.51 5.34 -2.27
C HIS A 78 6.98 3.92 -2.08
N THR A 79 6.32 3.64 -0.96
CA THR A 79 5.91 2.28 -0.62
C THR A 79 4.52 2.25 -0.01
N LEU A 80 3.71 1.27 -0.43
CA LEU A 80 2.51 0.89 0.30
C LEU A 80 2.66 -0.51 0.88
N ASN A 81 2.16 -0.70 2.09
CA ASN A 81 1.91 -2.01 2.63
C ASN A 81 0.43 -2.36 2.39
N ALA A 82 0.18 -3.43 1.66
CA ALA A 82 -1.13 -4.01 1.39
C ALA A 82 -1.34 -5.35 2.15
N PHE A 83 -0.47 -5.71 3.10
CA PHE A 83 -0.49 -7.02 3.74
C PHE A 83 -1.65 -7.19 4.72
N PRO A 84 -2.09 -6.19 5.49
CA PRO A 84 -3.44 -6.20 6.02
C PRO A 84 -4.42 -5.64 5.01
N TYR A 85 -5.37 -6.46 4.55
CA TYR A 85 -6.48 -6.00 3.70
C TYR A 85 -7.42 -5.05 4.47
N GLY A 86 -7.70 -5.37 5.74
CA GLY A 86 -8.60 -4.61 6.60
C GLY A 86 -8.01 -4.34 7.98
N ASP A 87 -8.86 -3.94 8.93
CA ASP A 87 -8.43 -3.51 10.27
C ASP A 87 -7.70 -4.60 11.08
N PHE A 88 -6.36 -4.52 11.08
CA PHE A 88 -5.51 -5.39 11.89
C PHE A 88 -5.19 -4.84 13.29
N HIS A 89 -5.74 -3.68 13.66
CA HIS A 89 -5.68 -3.18 15.04
C HIS A 89 -6.92 -3.60 15.85
N SER A 90 -7.77 -4.45 15.29
CA SER A 90 -8.90 -5.06 16.00
C SER A 90 -8.43 -6.08 17.06
N ARG A 91 -9.24 -6.36 18.09
CA ARG A 91 -8.86 -7.28 19.20
C ARG A 91 -8.67 -8.76 18.78
N ARG A 92 -8.94 -9.12 17.53
CA ARG A 92 -8.92 -10.51 17.01
C ARG A 92 -8.01 -10.61 15.79
N VAL A 93 -6.71 -10.46 15.97
CA VAL A 93 -5.76 -10.55 14.84
C VAL A 93 -4.75 -11.64 15.14
N LYS A 94 -5.16 -12.85 14.80
CA LYS A 94 -4.27 -14.00 14.68
C LYS A 94 -4.00 -14.24 13.20
N GLU A 95 -4.76 -15.15 12.60
CA GLU A 95 -4.49 -15.71 11.28
C GLU A 95 -5.35 -15.04 10.21
N ASN A 96 -6.44 -14.38 10.59
CA ASN A 96 -7.34 -13.72 9.63
C ASN A 96 -6.71 -12.52 8.90
N VAL A 97 -5.55 -12.03 9.34
CA VAL A 97 -4.82 -10.97 8.64
C VAL A 97 -4.37 -11.40 7.23
N TYR A 98 -4.20 -12.71 7.01
CA TYR A 98 -3.87 -13.28 5.72
C TYR A 98 -5.07 -13.34 4.76
N LEU A 99 -6.29 -13.04 5.24
CA LEU A 99 -7.50 -13.07 4.41
C LEU A 99 -7.94 -11.65 4.01
N PRO A 100 -8.48 -11.48 2.79
CA PRO A 100 -8.43 -12.41 1.66
C PRO A 100 -6.99 -12.72 1.23
N ASP A 101 -6.73 -13.95 0.80
CA ASP A 101 -5.45 -14.35 0.20
C ASP A 101 -5.50 -14.27 -1.34
N TRP A 102 -4.43 -14.65 -2.03
CA TRP A 102 -4.35 -14.56 -3.49
C TRP A 102 -5.29 -15.50 -4.26
N SER A 103 -6.01 -16.40 -3.59
CA SER A 103 -7.04 -17.22 -4.23
C SER A 103 -8.40 -16.51 -4.32
N ASP A 104 -8.56 -15.38 -3.63
CA ASP A 104 -9.76 -14.55 -3.60
C ASP A 104 -9.58 -13.28 -4.46
N PRO A 105 -10.49 -12.96 -5.38
CA PRO A 105 -10.36 -11.81 -6.28
C PRO A 105 -10.25 -10.46 -5.54
N ARG A 106 -10.80 -10.36 -4.33
CA ARG A 106 -10.71 -9.14 -3.51
C ARG A 106 -9.28 -8.77 -3.18
N ARG A 107 -8.36 -9.74 -3.09
CA ARG A 107 -6.93 -9.48 -2.86
C ARG A 107 -6.29 -8.80 -4.07
N HIS A 108 -6.56 -9.30 -5.28
CA HIS A 108 -6.08 -8.68 -6.51
C HIS A 108 -6.61 -7.26 -6.66
N ASP A 109 -7.93 -7.07 -6.54
CA ASP A 109 -8.57 -5.78 -6.77
C ASP A 109 -8.06 -4.71 -5.80
N TYR A 110 -7.95 -5.05 -4.51
CA TYR A 110 -7.37 -4.17 -3.51
C TYR A 110 -5.90 -3.84 -3.79
N THR A 111 -5.09 -4.83 -4.18
CA THR A 111 -3.66 -4.61 -4.47
C THR A 111 -3.48 -3.73 -5.71
N LEU A 112 -4.32 -3.90 -6.73
CA LEU A 112 -4.31 -3.06 -7.92
C LEU A 112 -4.75 -1.63 -7.62
N ALA A 113 -5.78 -1.45 -6.80
CA ALA A 113 -6.22 -0.13 -6.34
C ALA A 113 -5.11 0.58 -5.54
N CYS A 114 -4.41 -0.14 -4.64
CA CYS A 114 -3.19 0.35 -3.99
C CYS A 114 -2.12 0.78 -5.02
N ALA A 115 -1.89 0.00 -6.07
CA ALA A 115 -0.93 0.35 -7.12
C ALA A 115 -1.30 1.63 -7.87
N ARG A 116 -2.58 1.81 -8.21
CA ARG A 116 -3.07 3.04 -8.85
C ARG A 116 -2.91 4.25 -7.95
N VAL A 117 -3.22 4.12 -6.66
CA VAL A 117 -2.99 5.18 -5.67
C VAL A 117 -1.50 5.49 -5.58
N LEU A 118 -0.63 4.48 -5.37
CA LEU A 118 0.81 4.70 -5.25
C LEU A 118 1.40 5.36 -6.50
N ALA A 119 1.01 4.95 -7.70
CA ALA A 119 1.45 5.57 -8.95
C ALA A 119 1.13 7.07 -9.00
N ALA A 120 0.00 7.50 -8.44
CA ALA A 120 -0.36 8.92 -8.36
C ALA A 120 0.36 9.68 -7.22
N LEU A 121 0.91 8.97 -6.23
CA LEU A 121 1.65 9.55 -5.09
C LEU A 121 3.16 9.63 -5.33
N LEU A 122 3.69 8.83 -6.27
CA LEU A 122 5.13 8.77 -6.51
C LEU A 122 5.70 10.11 -6.96
N PRO A 123 6.86 10.52 -6.41
CA PRO A 123 7.65 11.59 -6.99
C PRO A 123 8.10 11.23 -8.42
N ASP A 124 8.20 12.25 -9.28
CA ASP A 124 8.62 12.08 -10.67
C ASP A 124 10.00 11.39 -10.76
N GLY A 125 10.12 10.45 -11.70
CA GLY A 125 11.37 9.73 -11.96
C GLY A 125 11.73 8.69 -10.91
N THR A 126 10.82 8.35 -9.98
CA THR A 126 11.05 7.31 -8.96
C THR A 126 10.23 6.05 -9.23
N GLU A 127 10.60 4.95 -8.59
CA GLU A 127 9.85 3.69 -8.61
C GLU A 127 9.15 3.47 -7.26
N GLY A 128 8.04 2.76 -7.28
CA GLY A 128 7.28 2.38 -6.09
C GLY A 128 7.34 0.89 -5.79
N SER A 129 7.10 0.52 -4.54
CA SER A 129 6.92 -0.88 -4.16
C SER A 129 5.70 -1.11 -3.29
N ILE A 130 5.01 -2.22 -3.53
CA ILE A 130 3.91 -2.70 -2.69
C ILE A 130 4.32 -4.01 -2.04
N SER A 131 4.32 -4.06 -0.71
CA SER A 131 4.39 -5.33 0.02
C SER A 131 2.98 -5.88 0.21
N THR A 132 2.75 -7.16 -0.06
CA THR A 132 1.42 -7.77 0.02
C THR A 132 1.44 -9.08 0.82
N SER A 133 0.29 -9.72 0.95
CA SER A 133 0.20 -11.05 1.56
C SER A 133 0.96 -12.09 0.74
N PRO A 134 1.59 -13.09 1.40
CA PRO A 134 2.03 -14.28 0.69
C PRO A 134 0.81 -14.99 0.08
N LEU A 135 1.07 -16.02 -0.74
CA LEU A 135 0.03 -16.78 -1.43
C LEU A 135 -1.09 -17.26 -0.50
N ALA A 136 -0.73 -17.73 0.70
CA ALA A 136 -1.65 -18.22 1.72
C ALA A 136 -0.98 -18.33 3.10
N PHE A 137 -1.79 -18.62 4.13
CA PHE A 137 -1.30 -18.97 5.46
C PHE A 137 -1.27 -20.48 5.68
N LYS A 138 -0.13 -21.02 6.12
CA LYS A 138 0.09 -22.47 6.32
C LYS A 138 -0.94 -23.15 7.22
N GLY A 139 -1.54 -22.43 8.17
CA GLY A 139 -2.52 -22.98 9.10
C GLY A 139 -3.93 -23.17 8.51
N PHE A 140 -4.18 -22.72 7.28
CA PHE A 140 -5.48 -22.87 6.62
C PHE A 140 -5.56 -24.16 5.81
N ASN A 141 -6.79 -24.62 5.58
CA ASN A 141 -7.06 -25.70 4.63
C ASN A 141 -7.06 -25.13 3.21
N HIS A 142 -6.21 -25.67 2.34
CA HIS A 142 -6.11 -25.25 0.95
C HIS A 142 -6.81 -26.29 0.06
N PRO A 143 -8.00 -25.97 -0.51
CA PRO A 143 -8.68 -26.90 -1.41
C PRO A 143 -7.87 -27.11 -2.69
N ALA A 144 -8.17 -28.19 -3.42
CA ALA A 144 -7.54 -28.46 -4.72
C ALA A 144 -7.62 -27.24 -5.66
N GLY A 145 -6.53 -26.98 -6.38
CA GLY A 145 -6.38 -25.83 -7.27
C GLY A 145 -6.22 -24.47 -6.58
N HIS A 146 -6.04 -24.41 -5.25
CA HIS A 146 -5.83 -23.15 -4.53
C HIS A 146 -4.60 -22.39 -5.07
N PHE A 147 -3.44 -23.04 -5.19
CA PHE A 147 -2.23 -22.40 -5.69
C PHE A 147 -2.30 -22.04 -7.18
N ASP A 148 -3.05 -22.80 -7.97
CA ASP A 148 -3.30 -22.46 -9.38
C ASP A 148 -4.08 -21.14 -9.47
N ARG A 149 -5.10 -20.95 -8.61
CA ARG A 149 -5.82 -19.67 -8.51
C ARG A 149 -4.94 -18.53 -8.05
N CYS A 150 -4.11 -18.74 -7.01
CA CYS A 150 -3.16 -17.72 -6.56
C CYS A 150 -2.19 -17.31 -7.68
N THR A 151 -1.66 -18.30 -8.41
CA THR A 151 -0.73 -18.07 -9.51
C THR A 151 -1.41 -17.30 -10.64
N ALA A 152 -2.62 -17.68 -11.03
CA ALA A 152 -3.38 -16.98 -12.07
C ALA A 152 -3.62 -15.51 -11.69
N GLN A 153 -4.01 -15.22 -10.45
CA GLN A 153 -4.19 -13.84 -9.99
C GLN A 153 -2.91 -13.03 -9.96
N LEU A 154 -1.76 -13.64 -9.61
CA LEU A 154 -0.47 -12.95 -9.64
C LEU A 154 -0.01 -12.63 -11.06
N VAL A 155 -0.27 -13.52 -12.02
CA VAL A 155 0.00 -13.26 -13.45
C VAL A 155 -0.88 -12.12 -13.95
N GLU A 156 -2.18 -12.13 -13.64
CA GLU A 156 -3.09 -11.01 -13.97
C GLU A 156 -2.63 -9.70 -13.31
N MET A 157 -2.18 -9.74 -12.06
CA MET A 157 -1.63 -8.58 -11.37
C MET A 157 -0.38 -8.04 -12.09
N ALA A 158 0.53 -8.90 -12.54
CA ALA A 158 1.72 -8.47 -13.29
C ALA A 158 1.34 -7.79 -14.61
N VAL A 159 0.35 -8.33 -15.34
CA VAL A 159 -0.20 -7.72 -16.55
C VAL A 159 -0.84 -6.37 -16.25
N ALA A 160 -1.60 -6.27 -15.16
CA ALA A 160 -2.24 -5.03 -14.74
C ALA A 160 -1.22 -3.94 -14.35
N LEU A 161 -0.14 -4.31 -13.68
CA LEU A 161 0.97 -3.39 -13.35
C LEU A 161 1.73 -2.93 -14.60
N ASP A 162 1.93 -3.80 -15.59
CA ASP A 162 2.54 -3.41 -16.85
C ASP A 162 1.66 -2.40 -17.60
N ARG A 163 0.34 -2.62 -17.67
CA ARG A 163 -0.60 -1.65 -18.22
C ARG A 163 -0.57 -0.33 -17.47
N LEU A 164 -0.58 -0.36 -16.13
CA LEU A 164 -0.48 0.85 -15.31
C LEU A 164 0.80 1.64 -15.62
N ARG A 165 1.93 0.95 -15.80
CA ARG A 165 3.19 1.59 -16.22
C ARG A 165 3.09 2.21 -17.61
N GLN A 166 2.45 1.53 -18.57
CA GLN A 166 2.23 2.09 -19.91
C GLN A 166 1.35 3.34 -19.88
N GLU A 167 0.32 3.35 -19.02
CA GLU A 167 -0.62 4.48 -18.86
C GLU A 167 -0.01 5.69 -18.15
N THR A 168 0.84 5.46 -17.13
CA THR A 168 1.28 6.50 -16.20
C THR A 168 2.78 6.82 -16.28
N GLY A 169 3.57 5.96 -16.93
CA GLY A 169 5.03 5.98 -16.88
C GLY A 169 5.63 5.47 -15.55
N GLN A 170 4.81 5.19 -14.54
CA GLN A 170 5.27 4.83 -13.19
C GLN A 170 5.53 3.33 -13.07
N LEU A 171 6.70 2.95 -12.56
CA LEU A 171 7.03 1.56 -12.29
C LEU A 171 6.68 1.20 -10.84
N ILE A 172 5.75 0.27 -10.65
CA ILE A 172 5.37 -0.30 -9.36
C ILE A 172 5.82 -1.75 -9.29
N ARG A 173 6.58 -2.09 -8.25
CA ARG A 173 7.04 -3.46 -7.95
C ARG A 173 6.14 -4.10 -6.90
N LEU A 174 5.70 -5.32 -7.15
CA LEU A 174 5.00 -6.12 -6.15
C LEU A 174 5.99 -7.04 -5.42
N ALA A 175 6.07 -6.92 -4.09
CA ALA A 175 6.87 -7.75 -3.21
C ALA A 175 5.95 -8.70 -2.41
N ILE A 176 6.18 -10.01 -2.57
CA ILE A 176 5.37 -11.10 -2.02
C ILE A 176 6.23 -11.93 -1.07
#